data_AF-A0A382EHN9-F1
#
_entry.id   AF-A0A382EHN9-F1
#
_cell.length_a   1.000
_cell.length_b   1.000
_cell.length_c   1.000
_cell.angle_alpha   90.00
_cell.angle_beta   90.00
_cell.angle_gamma   90.00
#
_symmetry.space_group_name_H-M   'P 1'
#
loop_
_entity.id
_entity.type
_entity.pdbx_description
1 polymer ?
#
loop_
_entity_poly.entity_id
_entity_poly.type
_entity_poly.pdbx_seq_one_letter_code
_entity_poly.pdbx_strand_id
1 'polypeptide(L)' 'MSVSLTYLGGASEVGRVGAVLEGQSGRLLLDYGIQPDDPPRFPLPAPDV' A
#
# COMPACT_ATOMS: atom_id res chain seq x y z
N MET A 1 15.35 -16.61 -4.13
CA MET A 1 14.12 -15.95 -4.61
C MET A 1 14.05 -14.58 -3.98
N SER A 2 13.82 -13.54 -4.78
CA SER A 2 13.62 -12.17 -4.29
C SER A 2 12.12 -11.88 -4.16
N VAL A 3 11.78 -11.08 -3.18
CA VAL A 3 10.44 -10.52 -2.97
C VAL A 3 10.60 -9.01 -2.89
N SER A 4 9.75 -8.25 -3.56
CA SER A 4 9.70 -6.79 -3.46
C SER A 4 8.53 -6.36 -2.58
N LEU A 5 8.76 -5.33 -1.76
CA LEU A 5 7.73 -4.65 -0.99
C LEU A 5 7.70 -3.19 -1.41
N THR A 6 6.57 -2.75 -1.95
CA THR A 6 6.35 -1.36 -2.36
C THR A 6 5.30 -0.73 -1.46
N TYR A 7 5.66 0.31 -0.71
CA TYR A 7 4.69 1.07 0.07
C TYR A 7 3.88 2.02 -0.82
N LEU A 8 2.56 1.99 -0.69
CA LEU A 8 1.61 2.92 -1.31
C LEU A 8 1.28 4.10 -0.38
N GLY A 9 1.42 3.92 0.94
CA GLY A 9 1.25 4.97 1.94
C GLY A 9 1.61 4.50 3.35
N GLY A 10 1.80 5.44 4.27
CA GLY A 10 2.10 5.16 5.69
C GLY A 10 3.53 4.71 6.01
N ALA A 11 4.45 4.73 5.04
CA ALA A 11 5.85 4.31 5.26
C ALA A 11 6.66 5.31 6.10
N SER A 12 6.37 6.60 5.96
CA SER A 12 7.08 7.71 6.61
C SER A 12 6.13 8.67 7.33
N GLU A 13 4.87 8.28 7.51
CA GLU A 13 3.83 9.07 8.16
C GLU A 13 2.83 8.15 8.87
N VAL A 14 2.01 8.73 9.75
CA VAL A 14 0.93 8.00 10.43
C VAL A 14 -0.35 8.10 9.60
N GLY A 15 -0.98 6.96 9.33
CA GLY A 15 -2.23 6.89 8.57
C GLY A 15 -2.01 6.46 7.11
N ARG A 16 -3.11 6.27 6.37
CA ARG A 16 -3.13 5.89 4.95
C ARG A 16 -2.19 4.74 4.58
N VAL A 17 -2.12 3.70 5.41
CA VAL A 17 -1.22 2.56 5.22
C VAL A 17 -1.68 1.70 4.05
N GLY A 18 -0.75 1.36 3.17
CA GLY A 18 -0.95 0.34 2.15
C GLY A 18 0.39 -0.04 1.53
N ALA A 19 0.54 -1.31 1.16
CA ALA A 19 1.74 -1.81 0.49
C ALA A 19 1.42 -2.98 -0.44
N VAL A 20 2.26 -3.22 -1.43
CA VAL A 20 2.18 -4.38 -2.33
C VAL A 20 3.40 -5.25 -2.11
N LEU A 21 3.16 -6.53 -1.82
CA LEU A 21 4.19 -7.57 -1.79
C LEU A 21 4.14 -8.32 -3.12
N GLU A 22 5.25 -8.37 -3.84
CA GLU A 22 5.33 -9.07 -5.12
C GLU A 22 6.41 -10.16 -5.06
N GLY A 23 6.02 -11.37 -5.46
CA GLY A 23 6.90 -12.53 -5.58
C GLY A 23 6.59 -13.32 -6.84
N GLN A 24 7.29 -14.44 -7.03
CA GLN A 24 7.12 -15.26 -8.23
C GLN A 24 5.71 -15.85 -8.38
N SER A 25 5.02 -16.07 -7.27
CA SER A 25 3.66 -16.65 -7.24
C SER A 25 2.55 -15.62 -7.41
N GLY A 26 2.88 -14.33 -7.55
CA GLY A 26 1.90 -13.26 -7.72
C GLY A 26 2.11 -12.10 -6.77
N ARG A 27 1.02 -11.33 -6.57
CA ARG A 27 1.02 -10.07 -5.83
C ARG A 27 -0.03 -10.10 -4.73
N LEU A 28 0.30 -9.48 -3.60
CA LEU A 28 -0.58 -9.34 -2.46
C LEU A 28 -0.66 -7.87 -2.05
N LEU A 29 -1.88 -7.33 -1.97
CA LEU A 29 -2.14 -6.03 -1.38
C LEU A 29 -2.24 -6.19 0.15
N LEU A 30 -1.35 -5.49 0.86
CA LEU A 30 -1.26 -5.47 2.31
C LEU A 30 -1.79 -4.13 2.82
N ASP A 31 -2.96 -4.17 3.46
CA ASP A 31 -3.69 -3.00 3.94
C ASP A 31 -4.05 -2.00 2.82
N TYR A 32 -5.10 -1.23 3.03
CA TYR A 32 -5.48 -0.11 2.17
C TYR A 32 -6.30 0.89 2.99
N GLY A 33 -5.71 1.28 4.13
CA GLY A 33 -6.34 2.14 5.11
C GLY A 33 -6.46 3.59 4.66
N ILE A 34 -7.34 4.34 5.32
CA ILE A 34 -7.63 5.75 5.02
C ILE A 34 -7.12 6.60 6.18
N GLN A 35 -6.55 7.77 5.88
CA GLN A 35 -6.30 8.78 6.90
C GLN A 35 -7.53 9.70 7.03
N PRO A 36 -8.12 9.86 8.24
CA PRO A 36 -9.38 10.57 8.45
C PRO A 36 -9.19 12.10 8.53
N ASP A 37 -8.41 12.67 7.61
CA ASP A 37 -8.26 14.12 7.47
C ASP A 37 -9.48 14.73 6.74
N ASP A 38 -9.52 16.07 6.68
CA ASP A 38 -10.48 16.83 5.87
C ASP A 38 -9.73 17.68 4.83
N PRO A 39 -9.64 17.27 3.55
CA PRO A 39 -10.26 16.08 2.95
C PRO A 39 -9.50 14.78 3.28
N PRO A 40 -10.17 13.61 3.23
CA PRO A 40 -9.55 12.32 3.55
C PRO A 40 -8.41 12.00 2.57
N ARG A 41 -7.35 11.39 3.08
CA ARG A 41 -6.18 10.99 2.29
C ARG A 41 -6.10 9.47 2.18
N PHE A 42 -5.81 9.00 0.98
CA PHE A 42 -5.73 7.58 0.62
C PHE A 42 -4.28 7.17 0.31
N PRO A 43 -3.94 5.88 0.36
CA PRO A 43 -2.71 5.36 -0.21
C PRO A 43 -2.65 5.68 -1.71
N LEU A 44 -1.47 5.54 -2.33
CA LEU A 44 -1.37 5.52 -3.78
C LEU A 44 -2.24 4.38 -4.34
N PRO A 45 -2.81 4.54 -5.55
CA PRO A 45 -3.61 3.49 -6.17
C PRO A 45 -2.89 2.15 -6.19
N ALA A 46 -3.62 1.08 -5.85
CA ALA A 46 -3.12 -0.28 -6.04
C ALA A 46 -2.90 -0.55 -7.55
N PRO A 47 -1.95 -1.43 -7.92
CA PRO A 47 -1.79 -1.89 -9.28
C PRO A 47 -3.04 -2.60 -9.81
N ASP A 48 -3.23 -2.60 -11.12
CA ASP A 48 -4.32 -3.33 -11.77
C ASP A 48 -4.25 -4.85 -11.52
N VAL A 49 -5.43 -5.48 -11.44
CA VAL A 49 -5.62 -6.94 -11.26
C VAL A 49 -5.61 -7.67 -12.58
#